data_AF-A0A8J6Y8K5-F1
#
_entry.id   AF-A0A8J6Y8K5-F1
#
_cell.length_a   1.000
_cell.length_b   1.000
_cell.length_c   1.000
_cell.angle_alpha   90.00
_cell.angle_beta   90.00
_cell.angle_gamma   90.00
#
_symmetry.space_group_name_H-M   'P 1'
#
loop_
_entity.id
_entity.type
_entity.pdbx_description
1 polymer ?
#
loop_
_entity_poly.entity_id
_entity_poly.type
_entity_poly.pdbx_seq_one_letter_code
_entity_poly.pdbx_strand_id
1 'polypeptide(L)'
;MTPPNLSLIFVMVCFWATLWLVQRFLIRPVGAVADERQRRLDDAQQEWAAKNEEHLVAVARVEDEMRGAAKEAGGIRAEARHKAMDERQKALADARARADERLVDALDGFEREAETARAELQRRAEDLARLLAGRLLGRELAS
;
A
#
# COMPACT_ATOMS: atom_id res chain seq x y z
N MET A 1 41.57 -52.75 83.08
CA MET A 1 41.25 -53.19 81.70
C MET A 1 39.74 -53.24 81.58
N THR A 2 39.12 -52.17 81.10
CA THR A 2 37.67 -52.12 80.88
C THR A 2 37.34 -53.03 79.69
N PRO A 3 36.35 -53.95 79.82
CA PRO A 3 36.04 -54.89 78.75
C PRO A 3 35.54 -54.14 77.50
N PRO A 4 35.71 -54.73 76.31
CA PRO A 4 35.24 -54.13 75.06
C PRO A 4 33.74 -53.84 75.20
N ASN A 5 33.38 -52.57 75.06
CA ASN A 5 32.01 -52.10 75.21
C ASN A 5 31.15 -52.68 74.08
N LEU A 6 30.57 -53.86 74.30
CA LEU A 6 29.58 -54.48 73.39
C LEU A 6 28.42 -53.51 73.09
N SER A 7 28.11 -52.64 74.06
CA SER A 7 27.17 -51.52 73.90
C SER A 7 27.61 -50.53 72.80
N LEU A 8 28.91 -50.24 72.66
CA LEU A 8 29.43 -49.36 71.60
C LEU A 8 29.26 -50.01 70.23
N ILE A 9 29.54 -51.31 70.11
CA ILE A 9 29.36 -52.07 68.86
C ILE A 9 27.86 -52.10 68.49
N PHE A 10 26.99 -52.34 69.47
CA PHE A 10 25.55 -52.33 69.27
C PHE A 10 25.03 -50.95 68.82
N VAL A 11 25.46 -49.88 69.48
CA VAL A 11 25.12 -48.50 69.10
C VAL A 11 25.64 -48.17 67.69
N MET A 12 26.85 -48.63 67.33
CA MET A 12 27.42 -48.47 65.99
C MET A 12 26.54 -49.15 64.93
N VAL A 13 26.12 -50.41 65.18
CA VAL A 13 25.24 -51.14 64.27
C VAL A 13 23.89 -50.44 64.12
N CYS A 14 23.27 -50.01 65.23
CA CYS A 14 22.01 -49.25 65.20
C CYS A 14 22.17 -47.91 64.45
N PHE A 15 23.29 -47.21 64.63
CA PHE A 15 23.59 -45.97 63.92
C PHE A 15 23.69 -46.21 62.41
N TRP A 16 24.46 -47.21 61.98
CA TRP A 16 24.59 -47.56 60.56
C TRP A 16 23.27 -48.04 59.94
N ALA A 17 22.49 -48.84 60.67
CA ALA A 17 21.15 -49.26 60.23
C ALA A 17 20.20 -48.06 60.07
N THR A 18 20.25 -47.10 60.99
CA THR A 18 19.43 -45.88 60.93
C THR A 18 19.89 -44.96 59.81
N LEU A 19 21.20 -44.79 59.62
CA LEU A 19 21.77 -44.03 58.51
C LEU A 19 21.37 -44.63 57.16
N TRP A 20 21.42 -45.95 57.03
CA TRP A 20 20.96 -46.66 55.84
C TRP A 20 19.45 -46.45 55.60
N LEU A 21 18.65 -46.53 56.66
CA LEU A 21 17.21 -46.30 56.59
C LEU A 21 16.90 -44.87 56.13
N VAL A 22 17.52 -43.84 56.72
CA VAL A 22 17.34 -42.42 56.34
C VAL A 22 17.82 -42.15 54.92
N GLN A 23 18.97 -42.69 54.52
CA GLN A 23 19.49 -42.55 53.16
C GLN A 23 18.54 -43.15 52.12
N ARG A 24 17.94 -44.31 52.43
CA ARG A 24 17.05 -45.04 51.51
C ARG A 24 15.63 -44.47 51.48
N PHE A 25 15.09 -44.07 52.62
CA PHE A 25 13.68 -43.66 52.78
C PHE A 25 13.44 -42.15 52.85
N LEU A 26 14.45 -41.33 53.16
CA LEU A 26 14.26 -39.87 53.26
C LEU A 26 14.99 -39.14 52.14
N ILE A 27 16.31 -39.32 52.03
CA ILE A 27 17.14 -38.51 51.12
C ILE A 27 16.81 -38.81 49.66
N ARG A 28 16.72 -40.09 49.28
CA ARG A 28 16.37 -40.47 47.90
C ARG A 28 14.97 -40.01 47.44
N PRO A 29 13.87 -40.29 48.15
CA PRO A 29 12.55 -39.89 47.69
C PRO A 29 12.34 -38.37 47.75
N VAL A 30 12.88 -37.67 48.77
CA VAL A 30 12.79 -36.20 48.83
C VAL A 30 13.61 -35.56 47.70
N GLY A 31 14.81 -36.08 47.44
CA GLY A 31 15.63 -35.66 46.30
C GLY A 31 14.92 -35.87 44.97
N ALA A 32 14.31 -37.03 44.75
CA ALA A 32 13.57 -37.32 43.53
C ALA A 32 12.38 -36.37 43.30
N VAL A 33 11.66 -35.97 44.36
CA VAL A 33 10.56 -34.99 44.25
C VAL A 33 11.08 -33.58 43.97
N ALA A 34 12.21 -33.19 44.55
CA ALA A 34 12.86 -31.91 44.27
C ALA A 34 13.36 -31.85 42.81
N ASP A 35 14.03 -32.91 42.35
CA ASP A 35 14.51 -33.03 40.96
C ASP A 35 13.36 -33.00 39.97
N GLU A 36 12.26 -33.71 40.25
CA GLU A 36 11.06 -33.71 39.41
C GLU A 36 10.43 -32.31 39.31
N ARG A 37 10.38 -31.57 40.42
CA ARG A 37 9.89 -30.18 40.39
C ARG A 37 10.82 -29.27 39.59
N GLN A 38 12.14 -29.41 39.78
CA GLN A 38 13.14 -28.65 39.05
C GLN A 38 13.00 -28.90 37.54
N ARG A 39 12.91 -30.18 37.14
CA ARG A 39 12.71 -30.58 35.75
C ARG A 39 11.43 -30.00 35.16
N ARG A 40 10.30 -30.07 35.86
CA ARG A 40 9.05 -29.49 35.37
C ARG A 40 9.13 -27.97 35.15
N LEU A 41 9.86 -27.26 36.01
CA LEU A 41 10.07 -25.83 35.85
C LEU A 41 10.99 -25.55 34.67
N ASP A 42 12.08 -26.29 34.54
CA ASP A 42 13.03 -26.15 33.44
C ASP A 42 12.37 -26.48 32.09
N ASP A 43 11.60 -27.58 32.01
CA ASP A 43 10.85 -28.00 30.83
C ASP A 43 9.78 -26.95 30.47
N ALA A 44 9.00 -26.47 31.45
CA ALA A 44 8.00 -25.43 31.21
C ALA A 44 8.64 -24.11 30.73
N GLN A 45 9.82 -23.75 31.25
CA GLN A 45 10.55 -22.57 30.82
C GLN A 45 11.09 -22.74 29.40
N GLN A 46 11.61 -23.93 29.04
CA GLN A 46 12.08 -24.23 27.69
C GLN A 46 10.92 -24.23 26.68
N GLU A 47 9.79 -24.85 27.01
CA GLU A 47 8.59 -24.84 26.18
C GLU A 47 8.07 -23.40 25.98
N TRP A 48 8.02 -22.60 27.05
CA TRP A 48 7.62 -21.21 26.96
C TRP A 48 8.57 -20.40 26.07
N ALA A 49 9.89 -20.57 26.24
CA ALA A 49 10.88 -19.87 25.43
C ALA A 49 10.75 -20.25 23.94
N ALA A 50 10.62 -21.55 23.63
CA ALA A 50 10.44 -22.04 22.28
C ALA A 50 9.15 -21.50 21.64
N LYS A 51 8.03 -21.53 22.37
CA LYS A 51 6.75 -20.98 21.88
C LYS A 51 6.82 -19.48 21.70
N ASN A 52 7.44 -18.75 22.62
CA ASN A 52 7.62 -17.32 22.50
C ASN A 52 8.48 -16.95 21.29
N GLU A 53 9.55 -17.69 21.00
CA GLU A 53 10.36 -17.50 19.79
C GLU A 53 9.55 -17.79 18.52
N GLU A 54 8.80 -18.91 18.47
CA GLU A 54 7.89 -19.22 17.36
C GLU A 54 6.86 -18.09 17.14
N HIS A 55 6.28 -17.56 18.22
CA HIS A 55 5.34 -16.44 18.16
C HIS A 55 5.99 -15.17 17.62
N LEU A 56 7.19 -14.81 18.10
CA LEU A 56 7.91 -13.63 17.62
C LEU A 56 8.27 -13.75 16.15
N VAL A 57 8.73 -14.92 15.70
CA VAL A 57 9.02 -15.18 14.28
C VAL A 57 7.75 -15.10 13.44
N ALA A 58 6.63 -15.66 13.91
CA ALA A 58 5.36 -15.58 13.20
C ALA A 58 4.85 -14.14 13.08
N VAL A 59 4.94 -13.34 14.15
CA VAL A 59 4.58 -11.91 14.15
C VAL A 59 5.47 -11.14 13.19
N ALA A 60 6.80 -11.33 13.26
CA ALA A 60 7.74 -10.68 12.36
C ALA A 60 7.44 -10.99 10.88
N ARG A 61 7.11 -12.25 10.56
CA ARG A 61 6.72 -12.64 9.19
C ARG A 61 5.46 -11.92 8.74
N VAL A 62 4.42 -11.88 9.58
CA VAL A 62 3.17 -11.18 9.26
C VAL A 62 3.41 -9.68 9.07
N GLU A 63 4.23 -9.06 9.92
CA GLU A 63 4.57 -7.65 9.76
C GLU A 63 5.31 -7.38 8.45
N ASP A 64 6.25 -8.23 8.06
CA ASP A 64 6.99 -8.07 6.82
C ASP A 64 6.12 -8.31 5.58
N GLU A 65 5.22 -9.30 5.62
CA GLU A 65 4.20 -9.52 4.58
C GLU A 65 3.28 -8.29 4.45
N MET A 66 2.80 -7.74 5.58
CA MET A 66 1.95 -6.55 5.59
C MET A 66 2.69 -5.31 5.05
N ARG A 67 3.97 -5.12 5.41
CA ARG A 67 4.81 -4.04 4.87
C ARG A 67 5.03 -4.22 3.37
N GLY A 68 5.26 -5.45 2.91
CA GLY A 68 5.38 -5.80 1.49
C GLY A 68 4.12 -5.44 0.71
N ALA A 69 2.96 -5.91 1.18
CA ALA A 69 1.66 -5.61 0.59
C ALA A 69 1.36 -4.09 0.58
N ALA A 70 1.70 -3.38 1.66
CA ALA A 70 1.53 -1.93 1.73
C ALA A 70 2.40 -1.18 0.71
N LYS A 71 3.65 -1.63 0.50
CA LYS A 71 4.54 -1.07 -0.53
C LYS A 71 4.01 -1.35 -1.94
N GLU A 72 3.58 -2.58 -2.21
CA GLU A 72 3.01 -2.97 -3.50
C GLU A 72 1.74 -2.16 -3.82
N ALA A 73 0.81 -2.08 -2.87
CA ALA A 73 -0.39 -1.24 -3.01
C ALA A 73 -0.05 0.24 -3.20
N GLY A 74 1.00 0.72 -2.53
CA GLY A 74 1.55 2.07 -2.73
C GLY A 74 2.06 2.27 -4.16
N GLY A 75 2.81 1.29 -4.70
CA GLY A 75 3.32 1.27 -6.06
C GLY A 75 2.20 1.27 -7.11
N ILE A 76 1.22 0.39 -6.96
CA ILE A 76 0.04 0.32 -7.85
C ILE A 76 -0.70 1.67 -7.87
N ARG A 77 -0.94 2.28 -6.70
CA ARG A 77 -1.58 3.60 -6.64
C ARG A 77 -0.72 4.69 -7.29
N ALA A 78 0.59 4.64 -7.15
CA ALA A 78 1.49 5.61 -7.77
C ALA A 78 1.48 5.48 -9.30
N GLU A 79 1.55 4.24 -9.82
CA GLU A 79 1.50 3.96 -11.24
C GLU A 79 0.13 4.36 -11.84
N ALA A 80 -0.97 4.02 -11.17
CA ALA A 80 -2.31 4.42 -11.60
C ALA A 80 -2.45 5.95 -11.65
N ARG A 81 -1.91 6.67 -10.66
CA ARG A 81 -1.88 8.15 -10.68
C ARG A 81 -1.04 8.68 -11.83
N HIS A 82 0.12 8.10 -12.10
CA HIS A 82 0.98 8.52 -13.22
C HIS A 82 0.26 8.34 -14.55
N LYS A 83 -0.31 7.15 -14.80
CA LYS A 83 -1.10 6.87 -16.02
C LYS A 83 -2.27 7.83 -16.17
N ALA A 84 -3.02 8.08 -15.10
CA ALA A 84 -4.13 9.03 -15.13
C ALA A 84 -3.68 10.47 -15.43
N MET A 85 -2.51 10.90 -14.91
CA MET A 85 -1.94 12.21 -15.24
C MET A 85 -1.50 12.30 -16.70
N ASP A 86 -0.86 11.25 -17.22
CA ASP A 86 -0.45 11.19 -18.63
C ASP A 86 -1.66 11.21 -19.56
N GLU A 87 -2.69 10.41 -19.27
CA GLU A 87 -3.94 10.39 -20.03
C GLU A 87 -4.65 11.74 -19.98
N ARG A 88 -4.72 12.37 -18.81
CA ARG A 88 -5.26 13.72 -18.66
C ARG A 88 -4.49 14.73 -19.50
N GLN A 89 -3.16 14.67 -19.49
CA GLN A 89 -2.33 15.59 -20.25
C GLN A 89 -2.53 15.41 -21.75
N LYS A 90 -2.62 14.15 -22.22
CA LYS A 90 -2.94 13.83 -23.62
C LYS A 90 -4.34 14.34 -24.00
N ALA A 91 -5.35 14.07 -23.19
CA ALA A 91 -6.71 14.54 -23.43
C ALA A 91 -6.79 16.08 -23.49
N LEU A 92 -6.07 16.78 -22.63
CA LEU A 92 -5.98 18.24 -22.65
C LEU A 92 -5.25 18.76 -23.90
N ALA A 93 -4.16 18.11 -24.32
CA ALA A 93 -3.44 18.47 -25.53
C ALA A 93 -4.33 18.27 -26.78
N ASP A 94 -5.03 17.14 -26.87
CA ASP A 94 -5.95 16.85 -27.96
C ASP A 94 -7.14 17.82 -27.99
N ALA A 95 -7.66 18.20 -26.83
CA ALA A 95 -8.75 19.18 -26.74
C ALA A 95 -8.29 20.57 -27.21
N ARG A 96 -7.05 20.97 -26.86
CA ARG A 96 -6.46 22.23 -27.34
C ARG A 96 -6.25 22.21 -28.85
N ALA A 97 -5.65 21.14 -29.38
CA ALA A 97 -5.43 21.00 -30.82
C ALA A 97 -6.76 21.10 -31.61
N ARG A 98 -7.82 20.43 -31.13
CA ARG A 98 -9.16 20.54 -31.75
C ARG A 98 -9.78 21.93 -31.61
N ALA A 99 -9.52 22.63 -30.51
CA ALA A 99 -10.00 24.00 -30.34
C ALA A 99 -9.29 24.96 -31.30
N ASP A 100 -7.97 24.80 -31.47
CA ASP A 100 -7.17 25.59 -32.40
C ASP A 100 -7.58 25.33 -33.85
N GLU A 101 -7.80 24.08 -34.24
CA GLU A 101 -8.30 23.69 -35.56
C GLU A 101 -9.67 24.34 -35.85
N ARG A 102 -10.60 24.28 -34.89
CA ARG A 102 -11.92 24.94 -35.02
C ARG A 102 -11.82 26.46 -35.12
N LEU A 103 -10.86 27.08 -34.43
CA LEU A 103 -10.63 28.52 -34.53
C LEU A 103 -10.14 28.90 -35.92
N VAL A 104 -9.20 28.13 -36.49
CA VAL A 104 -8.72 28.34 -37.86
C VAL A 104 -9.87 28.17 -38.86
N ASP A 105 -10.64 27.07 -38.76
CA ASP A 105 -11.79 26.83 -39.64
C ASP A 105 -12.84 27.93 -39.56
N ALA A 106 -13.11 28.45 -38.35
CA ALA A 106 -14.05 29.54 -38.15
C ALA A 106 -13.55 30.86 -38.76
N LEU A 107 -12.27 31.18 -38.61
CA LEU A 107 -11.65 32.37 -39.21
C LEU A 107 -11.69 32.31 -40.74
N ASP A 108 -11.33 31.16 -41.32
CA ASP A 108 -11.43 30.90 -42.76
C ASP A 108 -12.88 31.04 -43.26
N GLY A 109 -13.85 30.54 -42.50
CA GLY A 109 -15.28 30.69 -42.77
C GLY A 109 -15.71 32.16 -42.78
N PHE A 110 -15.33 32.91 -41.76
CA PHE A 110 -15.65 34.35 -41.66
C PHE A 110 -15.01 35.16 -42.78
N GLU A 111 -13.78 34.85 -43.19
CA GLU A 111 -13.12 35.55 -44.29
C GLU A 111 -13.85 35.31 -45.62
N ARG A 112 -14.27 34.07 -45.88
CA ARG A 112 -15.11 33.74 -47.06
C ARG A 112 -16.46 34.45 -47.01
N GLU A 113 -17.14 34.47 -45.86
CA GLU A 113 -18.40 35.20 -45.68
C GLU A 113 -18.23 36.72 -45.85
N ALA A 114 -17.12 37.29 -45.38
CA ALA A 114 -16.83 38.70 -45.55
C ALA A 114 -16.62 39.05 -47.04
N GLU A 115 -15.90 38.21 -47.78
CA GLU A 115 -15.69 38.39 -49.23
C GLU A 115 -17.00 38.26 -50.03
N THR A 116 -17.85 37.27 -49.72
CA THR A 116 -19.16 37.14 -50.38
C THR A 116 -20.07 38.33 -50.07
N ALA A 117 -20.12 38.78 -48.81
CA ALA A 117 -20.90 39.95 -48.40
C ALA A 117 -20.39 41.23 -49.10
N ARG A 118 -19.07 41.42 -49.22
CA ARG A 118 -18.47 42.55 -49.97
C ARG A 118 -18.86 42.52 -51.44
N ALA A 119 -18.76 41.36 -52.10
CA ALA A 119 -19.13 41.22 -53.50
C ALA A 119 -20.63 41.49 -53.73
N GLU A 120 -21.49 41.05 -52.80
CA GLU A 120 -22.92 41.32 -52.86
C GLU A 120 -23.25 42.81 -52.66
N LEU A 121 -22.58 43.47 -51.70
CA LEU A 121 -22.72 44.92 -51.50
C LEU A 121 -22.28 45.72 -52.73
N GLN A 122 -21.19 45.33 -53.39
CA GLN A 122 -20.74 45.96 -54.64
C GLN A 122 -21.78 45.84 -55.76
N ARG A 123 -22.34 44.63 -55.98
CA ARG A 123 -23.42 44.43 -56.96
C ARG A 123 -24.65 45.30 -56.66
N ARG A 124 -25.10 45.30 -55.41
CA ARG A 124 -26.24 46.13 -54.98
C ARG A 124 -25.95 47.63 -55.15
N ALA A 125 -24.72 48.07 -54.92
CA ALA A 125 -24.31 49.46 -55.12
C ALA A 125 -24.32 49.84 -56.62
N GLU A 126 -23.86 48.96 -57.50
CA GLU A 126 -23.95 49.17 -58.96
C GLU A 126 -25.40 49.25 -59.43
N ASP A 127 -26.27 48.35 -58.97
CA ASP A 127 -27.69 48.35 -59.31
C ASP A 127 -28.38 49.64 -58.84
N LEU A 128 -28.11 50.09 -57.61
CA LEU A 128 -28.61 51.35 -57.08
C LEU A 128 -28.09 52.55 -57.88
N ALA A 129 -26.80 52.57 -58.25
CA ALA A 129 -26.21 53.63 -59.05
C ALA A 129 -26.86 53.72 -60.45
N ARG A 130 -27.14 52.58 -61.09
CA ARG A 130 -27.87 52.53 -62.38
C ARG A 130 -29.29 53.06 -62.24
N LEU A 131 -30.02 52.67 -61.19
CA LEU A 131 -31.36 53.17 -60.91
C LEU A 131 -31.36 54.70 -60.69
N LEU A 132 -30.37 55.22 -59.96
CA LEU A 132 -30.23 56.65 -59.69
C LEU A 132 -29.88 57.43 -60.96
N ALA A 133 -28.94 56.93 -61.76
CA ALA A 133 -28.56 57.52 -63.04
C ALA A 133 -29.74 57.54 -64.03
N GLY A 134 -30.51 56.44 -64.13
CA GLY A 134 -31.72 56.39 -64.95
C GLY A 134 -32.79 57.40 -64.51
N ARG A 135 -32.94 57.59 -63.19
CA ARG A 135 -33.88 58.57 -62.63
C ARG A 135 -33.43 60.03 -62.84
N LEU A 136 -32.13 60.30 -62.80
CA LEU A 136 -31.56 61.64 -63.07
C LEU A 136 -31.53 61.99 -64.56
N LEU A 137 -31.27 61.02 -65.45
CA LEU A 137 -31.19 61.22 -66.90
C LEU A 137 -32.57 61.24 -67.58
N GLY A 138 -33.66 60.98 -66.84
CA GLY A 138 -35.04 61.16 -67.31
C GLY A 138 -35.47 60.22 -68.44
N ARG A 139 -34.67 59.19 -68.77
CA ARG A 139 -35.02 58.15 -69.75
C ARG A 139 -34.47 56.81 -69.28
N GLU A 140 -35.35 55.81 -69.30
CA GLU A 140 -34.99 54.40 -69.13
C GLU A 140 -33.95 54.03 -70.17
N LEU A 141 -32.70 53.81 -69.72
CA LEU A 141 -31.70 53.15 -70.55
C LEU A 141 -32.07 51.67 -70.57
N ALA A 142 -32.85 51.30 -71.57
CA ALA A 142 -33.18 49.93 -71.92
C ALA A 142 -31.96 49.25 -72.56
N SER A 143 -31.36 48.32 -71.83
CA SER A 143 -30.87 46.99 -72.25
C SER A 143 -29.89 46.44 -71.23
#